data_AF-T0ZRE8-F1
#
_entry.id   AF-T0ZRE8-F1
#
_cell.length_a   1.000
_cell.length_b   1.000
_cell.length_c   1.000
_cell.angle_alpha   90.00
_cell.angle_beta   90.00
_cell.angle_gamma   90.00
#
_symmetry.space_group_name_H-M   'P 1'
#
loop_
_entity.id
_entity.type
_entity.pdbx_description
1 polymer ?
#
loop_
_entity_poly.entity_id
_entity_poly.type
_entity_poly.pdbx_seq_one_letter_code
_entity_poly.pdbx_strand_id
1 'polypeptide(L)'
;MSGGSGAAVGVTAVRLRCGSCGAPYPGGETGEILTCGYCGASQRMVDARQFLDHFRAQVTSFLHQAIPAGLDLTGSTNVDPVARLAAFTASVRPHLVAESEQYRFGLFHLLSTPFVILPFPSVGRAPAGPNPTAVSVFAEKVHAVSGLAVDDASRDLLRRASGVAAAYQSLLVAVGIERTPRPERLHLLAQNLTASADAIDGIGPWAPLAVRLRGLAAQARAADTLLGGGRPDDIRSLLDPAAARLAEARAALAAAPEFGYMVAAVDQEAAAGRILGSMTAIVERSASVPPHPLAFLQRLEGILDGFASRSPAGWGGAWMSLRMREEIFARAAVLRSAQAGYGTVRAVAPTGAPLLVPCWVVELPYTFETGLLWGKRGKEVPERLLVPATFPTDPSTLGPGGASRAITDVFRAGGPSPAIGQLYGRISGRERTITHSGTLGQLLDSTAEGSIAGQAALPPLSTGS
;
A
#
# COMPACT_ATOMS: atom_id res chain seq x y z
N MET A 1 -32.43 -28.14 -14.12
CA MET A 1 -33.77 -27.57 -13.92
C MET A 1 -34.17 -27.79 -12.47
N SER A 2 -34.09 -26.75 -11.65
CA SER A 2 -34.60 -26.73 -10.28
C SER A 2 -34.93 -25.27 -9.99
N GLY A 3 -36.18 -25.03 -9.57
CA GLY A 3 -36.92 -23.79 -9.76
C GLY A 3 -36.36 -22.60 -9.01
N GLY A 4 -36.27 -21.47 -9.71
CA GLY A 4 -36.20 -20.15 -9.10
C GLY A 4 -37.51 -19.85 -8.40
N SER A 5 -37.48 -19.88 -7.07
CA SER A 5 -38.55 -19.37 -6.23
C SER A 5 -38.48 -17.85 -6.28
N GLY A 6 -39.49 -17.22 -6.88
CA GLY A 6 -39.71 -15.78 -6.82
C GLY A 6 -40.00 -15.38 -5.38
N ALA A 7 -38.98 -14.90 -4.67
CA ALA A 7 -39.16 -14.32 -3.36
C ALA A 7 -39.92 -12.99 -3.50
N ALA A 8 -41.04 -12.88 -2.80
CA ALA A 8 -41.84 -11.68 -2.71
C ALA A 8 -40.96 -10.47 -2.32
N VAL A 9 -41.02 -9.41 -3.11
CA VAL A 9 -40.33 -8.14 -2.84
C VAL A 9 -41.08 -7.43 -1.73
N GLY A 10 -40.69 -7.73 -0.49
CA GLY A 10 -41.12 -7.07 0.73
C GLY A 10 -39.93 -6.82 1.65
N VAL A 11 -40.02 -5.79 2.49
CA VAL A 11 -39.02 -5.41 3.52
C VAL A 11 -38.71 -6.57 4.51
N THR A 12 -39.46 -7.66 4.44
CA THR A 12 -39.32 -8.91 5.21
C THR A 12 -38.03 -9.70 4.95
N ALA A 13 -37.27 -9.45 3.88
CA ALA A 13 -36.03 -10.17 3.58
C ALA A 13 -34.73 -9.52 4.12
N VAL A 14 -34.82 -8.47 4.94
CA VAL A 14 -33.62 -7.81 5.49
C VAL A 14 -33.03 -8.66 6.62
N ARG A 15 -31.87 -9.28 6.33
CA ARG A 15 -31.04 -10.05 7.27
C ARG A 15 -30.46 -9.16 8.37
N LEU A 16 -30.08 -9.77 9.50
CA LEU A 16 -29.37 -9.10 10.58
C LEU A 16 -28.08 -8.43 10.08
N ARG A 17 -27.80 -7.21 10.54
CA ARG A 17 -26.64 -6.41 10.09
C ARG A 17 -25.78 -5.93 11.25
N CYS A 18 -24.50 -5.75 10.95
CA CYS A 18 -23.54 -5.17 11.88
C CYS A 18 -23.82 -3.67 12.07
N GLY A 19 -23.99 -3.21 13.31
CA GLY A 19 -24.22 -1.79 13.60
C GLY A 19 -23.00 -0.91 13.33
N SER A 20 -21.80 -1.50 13.34
CA SER A 20 -20.55 -0.76 13.09
C SER A 20 -20.28 -0.48 11.61
N CYS A 21 -20.69 -1.38 10.70
CA CYS A 21 -20.37 -1.25 9.27
C CYS A 21 -21.55 -1.40 8.31
N GLY A 22 -22.74 -1.75 8.81
CA GLY A 22 -23.93 -2.02 8.01
C GLY A 22 -23.87 -3.32 7.19
N ALA A 23 -22.81 -4.12 7.27
CA ALA A 23 -22.71 -5.37 6.51
C ALA A 23 -23.62 -6.47 7.08
N PRO A 24 -24.18 -7.36 6.24
CA PRO A 24 -24.99 -8.48 6.70
C PRO A 24 -24.14 -9.54 7.43
N TYR A 25 -24.71 -10.21 8.43
CA TYR A 25 -24.05 -11.35 9.10
C TYR A 25 -24.04 -12.60 8.20
N PRO A 26 -22.90 -13.31 8.08
CA PRO A 26 -22.84 -14.58 7.39
C PRO A 26 -23.26 -15.74 8.33
N GLY A 27 -24.41 -16.40 8.07
CA GLY A 27 -24.76 -17.70 8.68
C GLY A 27 -25.60 -17.67 9.97
N GLY A 28 -25.71 -18.84 10.61
CA GLY A 28 -26.66 -19.17 11.69
C GLY A 28 -26.55 -18.25 12.90
N GLU A 29 -27.66 -17.58 13.21
CA GLU A 29 -27.83 -16.61 14.29
C GLU A 29 -27.88 -17.28 15.68
N THR A 30 -26.85 -18.07 16.03
CA THR A 30 -26.79 -18.81 17.30
C THR A 30 -25.71 -18.25 18.20
N GLY A 31 -26.11 -17.59 19.29
CA GLY A 31 -25.20 -17.02 20.29
C GLY A 31 -25.65 -15.64 20.79
N GLU A 32 -25.22 -15.25 21.99
CA GLU A 32 -25.53 -13.93 22.56
C GLU A 32 -24.68 -12.81 21.93
N ILE A 33 -23.47 -13.14 21.47
CA ILE A 33 -22.51 -12.22 20.86
C ILE A 33 -22.22 -12.67 19.44
N LEU A 34 -22.28 -11.73 18.50
CA LEU A 34 -22.02 -11.92 17.08
C LEU A 34 -20.75 -11.17 16.68
N THR A 35 -19.84 -11.82 15.97
CA THR A 35 -18.64 -11.18 15.40
C THR A 35 -18.84 -10.96 13.90
N CYS A 36 -18.69 -9.72 13.46
CA CYS A 36 -18.87 -9.35 12.06
C CYS A 36 -17.70 -9.86 11.20
N GLY A 37 -17.99 -10.70 10.22
CA GLY A 37 -16.98 -11.17 9.26
C GLY A 37 -16.42 -10.10 8.32
N TYR A 38 -16.99 -8.88 8.28
CA TYR A 38 -16.51 -7.80 7.42
C TYR A 38 -15.61 -6.83 8.16
N CYS A 39 -16.06 -6.31 9.31
CA CYS A 39 -15.31 -5.31 10.07
C CYS A 39 -14.69 -5.84 11.36
N GLY A 40 -14.88 -7.12 11.71
CA GLY A 40 -14.37 -7.75 12.93
C GLY A 40 -15.02 -7.28 14.24
N ALA A 41 -16.00 -6.37 14.19
CA ALA A 41 -16.65 -5.89 15.41
C ALA A 41 -17.53 -6.97 16.05
N SER A 42 -17.42 -7.14 17.36
CA SER A 42 -18.32 -7.98 18.16
C SER A 42 -19.44 -7.13 18.75
N GLN A 43 -20.68 -7.59 18.64
CA GLN A 43 -21.86 -6.91 19.19
C GLN A 43 -22.85 -7.92 19.77
N ARG A 44 -23.66 -7.50 20.74
CA ARG A 44 -24.73 -8.37 21.26
C ARG A 44 -25.82 -8.52 20.22
N MET A 45 -26.47 -9.69 20.20
CA MET A 45 -27.58 -9.96 19.28
C MET A 45 -28.74 -8.98 19.48
N VAL A 46 -28.98 -8.53 20.72
CA VAL A 46 -30.02 -7.54 21.03
C VAL A 46 -29.73 -6.21 20.34
N ASP A 47 -28.50 -5.71 20.43
CA ASP A 47 -28.08 -4.46 19.79
C ASP A 47 -28.15 -4.57 18.26
N ALA A 48 -27.78 -5.73 17.72
CA ALA A 48 -27.90 -6.03 16.29
C ALA A 48 -29.35 -5.95 15.79
N ARG A 49 -30.31 -6.45 16.59
CA ARG A 49 -31.74 -6.41 16.27
C ARG A 49 -32.31 -4.99 16.39
N GLN A 50 -31.93 -4.25 17.43
CA GLN A 50 -32.32 -2.83 17.55
C GLN A 50 -31.81 -2.00 16.37
N PHE A 51 -30.57 -2.25 15.96
CA PHE A 51 -30.00 -1.62 14.77
C PHE A 51 -30.78 -2.00 13.51
N LEU A 52 -31.18 -3.27 13.35
CA LEU A 52 -32.00 -3.73 12.23
C LEU A 52 -33.37 -3.02 12.19
N ASP A 53 -33.99 -2.76 13.34
CA ASP A 53 -35.27 -2.03 13.40
C ASP A 53 -35.10 -0.57 12.94
N HIS A 54 -34.03 0.11 13.38
CA HIS A 54 -33.70 1.45 12.89
C HIS A 54 -33.41 1.44 11.38
N PHE A 55 -32.66 0.45 10.92
CA PHE A 55 -32.34 0.26 9.52
C PHE A 55 -33.61 0.08 8.67
N ARG A 56 -34.52 -0.78 9.11
CA ARG A 56 -35.83 -1.00 8.46
C ARG A 56 -36.67 0.28 8.44
N ALA A 57 -36.70 1.03 9.53
CA ALA A 57 -37.44 2.29 9.60
C ALA A 57 -36.95 3.31 8.55
N GLN A 58 -35.64 3.41 8.32
CA GLN A 58 -35.07 4.28 7.29
C GLN A 58 -35.47 3.85 5.87
N VAL A 59 -35.44 2.54 5.58
CA VAL A 59 -35.88 2.01 4.27
C VAL A 59 -37.37 2.24 4.08
N THR A 60 -38.21 1.92 5.07
CA THR A 60 -39.66 2.12 5.01
C THR A 60 -40.03 3.59 4.83
N SER A 61 -39.34 4.49 5.53
CA SER A 61 -39.52 5.94 5.36
C SER A 61 -39.23 6.38 3.93
N PHE A 62 -38.12 5.90 3.33
CA PHE A 62 -37.81 6.15 1.93
C PHE A 62 -38.91 5.62 1.00
N LEU A 63 -39.42 4.41 1.22
CA LEU A 63 -40.48 3.84 0.37
C LEU A 63 -41.76 4.69 0.43
N HIS A 64 -42.15 5.17 1.61
CA HIS A 64 -43.30 6.07 1.76
C HIS A 64 -43.11 7.43 1.09
N GLN A 65 -41.88 7.93 0.99
CA GLN A 65 -41.58 9.20 0.31
C GLN A 65 -41.47 9.02 -1.22
N ALA A 66 -40.85 7.92 -1.66
CA ALA A 66 -40.49 7.70 -3.05
C ALA A 66 -41.61 7.04 -3.87
N ILE A 67 -42.62 6.44 -3.24
CA ILE A 67 -43.68 5.69 -3.93
C ILE A 67 -45.02 6.38 -3.73
N PRO A 68 -45.73 6.70 -4.83
CA PRO A 68 -47.07 7.30 -4.75
C PRO A 68 -48.05 6.46 -3.92
N ALA A 69 -48.91 7.14 -3.17
CA ALA A 69 -49.97 6.49 -2.40
C ALA A 69 -50.89 5.66 -3.33
N GLY A 70 -51.09 4.38 -2.98
CA GLY A 70 -51.93 3.44 -3.74
C GLY A 70 -51.17 2.43 -4.60
N LEU A 71 -49.84 2.54 -4.72
CA LEU A 71 -49.01 1.54 -5.40
C LEU A 71 -48.43 0.56 -4.37
N ASP A 72 -48.94 -0.68 -4.36
CA ASP A 72 -48.43 -1.73 -3.46
C ASP A 72 -47.21 -2.43 -4.06
N LEU A 73 -46.07 -2.36 -3.34
CA LEU A 73 -44.83 -3.02 -3.75
C LEU A 73 -44.87 -4.53 -3.58
N THR A 74 -45.65 -5.03 -2.60
CA THR A 74 -45.70 -6.45 -2.26
C THR A 74 -46.32 -7.29 -3.39
N GLY A 75 -47.10 -6.62 -4.25
CA GLY A 75 -47.62 -7.14 -5.52
C GLY A 75 -47.17 -6.36 -6.74
N SER A 76 -46.01 -5.68 -6.72
CA SER A 76 -45.56 -4.82 -7.83
C SER A 76 -45.54 -5.52 -9.20
N THR A 77 -45.32 -6.83 -9.27
CA THR A 77 -45.42 -7.60 -10.52
C THR A 77 -46.84 -7.68 -11.11
N ASN A 78 -47.87 -7.46 -10.30
CA ASN A 78 -49.28 -7.48 -10.69
C ASN A 78 -49.81 -6.08 -11.10
N VAL A 79 -48.98 -5.04 -10.95
CA VAL A 79 -49.28 -3.68 -11.40
C VAL A 79 -48.85 -3.52 -12.85
N ASP A 80 -49.63 -2.78 -13.64
CA ASP A 80 -49.35 -2.49 -15.04
C ASP A 80 -47.90 -1.98 -15.25
N PRO A 81 -47.14 -2.55 -16.21
CA PRO A 81 -45.76 -2.15 -16.47
C PRO A 81 -45.58 -0.67 -16.82
N VAL A 82 -46.54 -0.02 -17.50
CA VAL A 82 -46.46 1.41 -17.84
C VAL A 82 -46.63 2.25 -16.58
N ALA A 83 -47.59 1.90 -15.72
CA ALA A 83 -47.79 2.57 -14.44
C ALA A 83 -46.55 2.45 -13.52
N ARG A 84 -45.91 1.27 -13.49
CA ARG A 84 -44.65 1.06 -12.75
C ARG A 84 -43.50 1.90 -13.28
N LEU A 85 -43.32 1.93 -14.60
CA LEU A 85 -42.27 2.72 -15.22
C LEU A 85 -42.49 4.22 -15.00
N ALA A 86 -43.72 4.69 -15.05
CA ALA A 86 -44.08 6.07 -14.75
C ALA A 86 -43.76 6.43 -13.29
N ALA A 87 -44.16 5.58 -12.33
CA ALA A 87 -43.84 5.76 -10.91
C ALA A 87 -42.33 5.74 -10.65
N PHE A 88 -41.60 4.81 -11.29
CA PHE A 88 -40.15 4.74 -11.19
C PHE A 88 -39.49 6.01 -11.71
N THR A 89 -39.89 6.47 -12.90
CA THR A 89 -39.26 7.63 -13.57
C THR A 89 -39.56 8.93 -12.84
N ALA A 90 -40.80 9.12 -12.38
CA ALA A 90 -41.23 10.37 -11.74
C ALA A 90 -40.77 10.49 -10.29
N SER A 91 -40.76 9.39 -9.53
CA SER A 91 -40.63 9.45 -8.06
C SER A 91 -39.38 8.75 -7.54
N VAL A 92 -38.98 7.61 -8.11
CA VAL A 92 -37.84 6.83 -7.59
C VAL A 92 -36.51 7.30 -8.16
N ARG A 93 -36.42 7.44 -9.49
CA ARG A 93 -35.19 7.76 -10.22
C ARG A 93 -34.50 9.04 -9.72
N PRO A 94 -35.20 10.18 -9.49
CA PRO A 94 -34.54 11.41 -9.05
C PRO A 94 -33.79 11.27 -7.72
N HIS A 95 -34.36 10.53 -6.76
CA HIS A 95 -33.75 10.29 -5.45
C HIS A 95 -32.52 9.39 -5.56
N LEU A 96 -32.62 8.31 -6.35
CA LEU A 96 -31.53 7.35 -6.48
C LEU A 96 -30.33 7.89 -7.25
N VAL A 97 -30.56 8.67 -8.32
CA VAL A 97 -29.47 9.18 -9.16
C VAL A 97 -28.58 10.14 -8.38
N ALA A 98 -29.16 11.10 -7.64
CA ALA A 98 -28.37 12.08 -6.90
C ALA A 98 -27.49 11.40 -5.84
N GLU A 99 -28.05 10.50 -5.04
CA GLU A 99 -27.32 9.80 -3.98
C GLU A 99 -26.30 8.80 -4.55
N SER A 100 -26.64 8.09 -5.64
CA SER A 100 -25.73 7.19 -6.35
C SER A 100 -24.50 7.91 -6.92
N GLU A 101 -24.66 9.10 -7.50
CA GLU A 101 -23.55 9.88 -8.04
C GLU A 101 -22.62 10.38 -6.94
N GLN A 102 -23.15 10.73 -5.77
CA GLN A 102 -22.35 11.08 -4.60
C GLN A 102 -21.48 9.89 -4.14
N TYR A 103 -22.05 8.68 -4.06
CA TYR A 103 -21.28 7.49 -3.71
C TYR A 103 -20.28 7.09 -4.80
N ARG A 104 -20.61 7.30 -6.08
CA ARG A 104 -19.67 7.06 -7.19
C ARG A 104 -18.47 7.99 -7.08
N PHE A 105 -18.70 9.28 -6.81
CA PHE A 105 -17.63 10.24 -6.56
C PHE A 105 -16.78 9.83 -5.35
N GLY A 106 -17.41 9.46 -4.22
CA GLY A 106 -16.71 9.00 -3.03
C GLY A 106 -15.85 7.75 -3.28
N LEU A 107 -16.38 6.78 -4.01
CA LEU A 107 -15.68 5.57 -4.43
C LEU A 107 -14.43 5.91 -5.24
N PHE A 108 -14.58 6.75 -6.26
CA PHE A 108 -13.46 7.13 -7.13
C PHE A 108 -12.43 7.98 -6.41
N HIS A 109 -12.87 8.83 -5.48
CA HIS A 109 -11.96 9.58 -4.63
C HIS A 109 -11.12 8.64 -3.74
N LEU A 110 -11.73 7.63 -3.11
CA LEU A 110 -10.97 6.63 -2.35
C LEU A 110 -9.99 5.87 -3.26
N LEU A 111 -10.44 5.43 -4.43
CA LEU A 111 -9.59 4.71 -5.38
C LEU A 111 -8.49 5.58 -6.00
N SER A 112 -8.59 6.90 -5.95
CA SER A 112 -7.50 7.80 -6.33
C SER A 112 -6.35 7.79 -5.33
N THR A 113 -6.60 7.31 -4.10
CA THR A 113 -5.58 7.13 -3.06
C THR A 113 -5.06 5.69 -3.10
N PRO A 114 -3.74 5.46 -2.96
CA PRO A 114 -3.17 4.12 -2.96
C PRO A 114 -3.53 3.34 -1.68
N PHE A 115 -3.94 2.08 -1.84
CA PHE A 115 -4.10 1.12 -0.73
C PHE A 115 -2.79 0.38 -0.50
N VAL A 116 -1.99 0.86 0.43
CA VAL A 116 -0.65 0.32 0.71
C VAL A 116 -0.75 -0.83 1.71
N ILE A 117 -0.71 -2.05 1.19
CA ILE A 117 -0.90 -3.26 2.00
C ILE A 117 0.47 -3.87 2.32
N LEU A 118 0.92 -3.66 3.58
CA LEU A 118 2.14 -4.25 4.12
C LEU A 118 1.83 -5.07 5.39
N PRO A 119 2.66 -6.10 5.70
CA PRO A 119 2.39 -6.99 6.82
C PRO A 119 2.33 -6.25 8.15
N PHE A 120 3.31 -5.38 8.42
CA PHE A 120 3.37 -4.65 9.67
C PHE A 120 2.62 -3.32 9.54
N PRO A 121 2.02 -2.80 10.63
CA PRO A 121 1.23 -1.57 10.55
C PRO A 121 2.14 -0.36 10.33
N SER A 122 2.11 0.19 9.12
CA SER A 122 2.67 1.51 8.85
C SER A 122 1.63 2.59 9.21
N VAL A 123 2.07 3.79 9.61
CA VAL A 123 1.19 4.91 9.99
C VAL A 123 0.10 5.12 8.93
N GLY A 124 -1.17 5.05 9.35
CA GLY A 124 -2.34 5.05 8.48
C GLY A 124 -2.38 6.25 7.53
N ARG A 125 -2.64 5.98 6.24
CA ARG A 125 -2.59 7.00 5.17
C ARG A 125 -3.96 7.34 4.58
N ALA A 126 -4.95 6.49 4.75
CA ALA A 126 -6.27 6.70 4.15
C ALA A 126 -7.09 7.73 4.96
N PRO A 127 -7.74 8.70 4.30
CA PRO A 127 -8.58 9.70 4.96
C PRO A 127 -9.79 9.04 5.63
N ALA A 128 -10.30 9.65 6.70
CA ALA A 128 -11.55 9.22 7.31
C ALA A 128 -12.70 9.39 6.32
N GLY A 129 -13.35 8.29 5.94
CA GLY A 129 -14.52 8.31 5.07
C GLY A 129 -15.83 8.49 5.84
N PRO A 130 -16.95 8.73 5.12
CA PRO A 130 -18.29 8.74 5.70
C PRO A 130 -18.65 7.39 6.34
N ASN A 131 -19.72 7.39 7.15
CA ASN A 131 -20.17 6.19 7.85
C ASN A 131 -20.61 5.10 6.85
N PRO A 132 -19.94 3.92 6.80
CA PRO A 132 -20.29 2.82 5.88
C PRO A 132 -21.74 2.34 6.07
N THR A 133 -22.31 2.49 7.27
CA THR A 133 -23.70 2.13 7.55
C THR A 133 -24.69 2.92 6.69
N ALA A 134 -24.45 4.21 6.43
CA ALA A 134 -25.34 5.02 5.60
C ALA A 134 -25.38 4.51 4.14
N VAL A 135 -24.22 4.09 3.63
CA VAL A 135 -24.10 3.52 2.28
C VAL A 135 -24.82 2.18 2.18
N SER A 136 -24.74 1.34 3.22
CA SER A 136 -25.49 0.08 3.29
C SER A 136 -27.01 0.29 3.26
N VAL A 137 -27.51 1.31 3.96
CA VAL A 137 -28.94 1.67 3.91
C VAL A 137 -29.36 2.02 2.49
N PHE A 138 -28.55 2.81 1.76
CA PHE A 138 -28.85 3.15 0.37
C PHE A 138 -28.90 1.92 -0.54
N ALA A 139 -27.94 0.98 -0.41
CA ALA A 139 -27.96 -0.26 -1.18
C ALA A 139 -29.29 -1.03 -0.98
N GLU A 140 -29.82 -1.04 0.24
CA GLU A 140 -31.12 -1.66 0.53
C GLU A 140 -32.32 -0.85 0.02
N LYS A 141 -32.25 0.49 0.01
CA LYS A 141 -33.26 1.33 -0.65
C LYS A 141 -33.36 0.98 -2.14
N VAL A 142 -32.22 0.82 -2.82
CA VAL A 142 -32.13 0.44 -4.24
C VAL A 142 -32.73 -0.95 -4.46
N HIS A 143 -32.40 -1.92 -3.61
CA HIS A 143 -32.98 -3.26 -3.67
C HIS A 143 -34.51 -3.26 -3.48
N ALA A 144 -35.01 -2.48 -2.51
CA ALA A 144 -36.43 -2.43 -2.17
C ALA A 144 -37.34 -1.92 -3.31
N VAL A 145 -36.80 -1.10 -4.21
CA VAL A 145 -37.53 -0.55 -5.37
C VAL A 145 -37.24 -1.28 -6.68
N SER A 146 -36.46 -2.37 -6.63
CA SER A 146 -36.08 -3.14 -7.82
C SER A 146 -37.27 -3.67 -8.64
N GLY A 147 -38.38 -4.02 -7.96
CA GLY A 147 -39.62 -4.44 -8.61
C GLY A 147 -40.27 -3.37 -9.49
N LEU A 148 -39.92 -2.08 -9.33
CA LEU A 148 -40.46 -0.99 -10.13
C LEU A 148 -39.71 -0.77 -11.45
N ALA A 149 -38.47 -1.24 -11.57
CA ALA A 149 -37.71 -1.14 -12.81
C ALA A 149 -38.22 -2.16 -13.84
N VAL A 150 -38.80 -1.66 -14.93
CA VAL A 150 -39.42 -2.49 -15.97
C VAL A 150 -38.50 -2.69 -17.15
N ASP A 151 -37.96 -1.61 -17.70
CA ASP A 151 -37.11 -1.59 -18.88
C ASP A 151 -35.62 -1.79 -18.54
N ASP A 152 -34.83 -2.09 -19.56
CA ASP A 152 -33.41 -2.38 -19.40
C ASP A 152 -32.60 -1.19 -18.87
N ALA A 153 -32.98 0.05 -19.22
CA ALA A 153 -32.26 1.24 -18.74
C ALA A 153 -32.50 1.47 -17.25
N SER A 154 -33.74 1.28 -16.77
CA SER A 154 -34.07 1.35 -15.34
C SER A 154 -33.39 0.23 -14.53
N ARG A 155 -33.38 -1.00 -15.05
CA ARG A 155 -32.69 -2.13 -14.40
C ARG A 155 -31.19 -1.90 -14.33
N ASP A 156 -30.59 -1.40 -15.41
CA ASP A 156 -29.17 -1.10 -15.45
C ASP A 156 -28.78 0.05 -14.53
N LEU A 157 -29.64 1.08 -14.38
CA LEU A 157 -29.45 2.13 -13.39
C LEU A 157 -29.43 1.57 -11.96
N LEU A 158 -30.39 0.71 -11.60
CA LEU A 158 -30.42 0.10 -10.27
C LEU A 158 -29.23 -0.82 -10.02
N ARG A 159 -28.83 -1.59 -11.04
CA ARG A 159 -27.64 -2.43 -10.98
C ARG A 159 -26.38 -1.60 -10.72
N ARG A 160 -26.21 -0.49 -11.44
CA ARG A 160 -25.10 0.47 -11.22
C ARG A 160 -25.13 1.10 -9.83
N ALA A 161 -26.29 1.60 -9.40
CA ALA A 161 -26.43 2.24 -8.09
C ALA A 161 -26.13 1.26 -6.94
N SER A 162 -26.65 0.04 -7.02
CA SER A 162 -26.38 -1.02 -6.03
C SER A 162 -24.91 -1.42 -6.01
N GLY A 163 -24.31 -1.63 -7.18
CA GLY A 163 -22.90 -2.02 -7.30
C GLY A 163 -21.94 -0.97 -6.76
N VAL A 164 -22.15 0.32 -7.09
CA VAL A 164 -21.36 1.43 -6.53
C VAL A 164 -21.49 1.49 -5.02
N ALA A 165 -22.71 1.39 -4.49
CA ALA A 165 -22.96 1.48 -3.06
C ALA A 165 -22.27 0.33 -2.31
N ALA A 166 -22.43 -0.90 -2.77
CA ALA A 166 -21.80 -2.08 -2.19
C ALA A 166 -20.26 -1.98 -2.26
N ALA A 167 -19.70 -1.60 -3.41
CA ALA A 167 -18.26 -1.44 -3.56
C ALA A 167 -17.69 -0.34 -2.66
N TYR A 168 -18.38 0.79 -2.57
CA TYR A 168 -17.97 1.91 -1.73
C TYR A 168 -18.05 1.57 -0.24
N GLN A 169 -19.13 0.91 0.18
CA GLN A 169 -19.28 0.45 1.57
C GLN A 169 -18.13 -0.47 1.97
N SER A 170 -17.83 -1.51 1.17
CA SER A 170 -16.74 -2.44 1.47
C SER A 170 -15.38 -1.73 1.53
N LEU A 171 -15.13 -0.74 0.67
CA LEU A 171 -13.90 0.04 0.72
C LEU A 171 -13.81 0.95 1.96
N LEU A 172 -14.92 1.58 2.37
CA LEU A 172 -14.95 2.34 3.62
C LEU A 172 -14.63 1.45 4.83
N VAL A 173 -15.11 0.21 4.83
CA VAL A 173 -14.76 -0.78 5.86
C VAL A 173 -13.28 -1.13 5.80
N ALA A 174 -12.72 -1.38 4.62
CA ALA A 174 -11.28 -1.63 4.43
C ALA A 174 -10.42 -0.47 4.98
N VAL A 175 -10.77 0.78 4.66
CA VAL A 175 -10.10 1.97 5.20
C VAL A 175 -10.17 2.02 6.73
N GLY A 176 -11.32 1.68 7.32
CA GLY A 176 -11.48 1.60 8.78
C GLY A 176 -10.59 0.51 9.42
N ILE A 177 -10.42 -0.62 8.74
CA ILE A 177 -9.56 -1.72 9.17
C ILE A 177 -8.08 -1.33 9.13
N GLU A 178 -7.61 -0.63 8.09
CA GLU A 178 -6.21 -0.17 8.02
C GLU A 178 -5.82 0.71 9.22
N ARG A 179 -6.77 1.51 9.71
CA ARG A 179 -6.55 2.45 10.82
C ARG A 179 -6.55 1.79 12.19
N THR A 180 -7.04 0.56 12.31
CA THR A 180 -7.21 -0.11 13.60
C THR A 180 -6.29 -1.33 13.68
N PRO A 181 -5.32 -1.38 14.62
CA PRO A 181 -4.48 -2.56 14.78
C PRO A 181 -5.33 -3.74 15.26
N ARG A 182 -5.37 -4.82 14.47
CA ARG A 182 -6.07 -6.07 14.79
C ARG A 182 -5.32 -7.28 14.22
N PRO A 183 -5.36 -8.45 14.89
CA PRO A 183 -4.69 -9.65 14.38
C PRO A 183 -5.16 -10.07 12.98
N GLU A 184 -6.47 -10.05 12.75
CA GLU A 184 -7.14 -10.48 11.51
C GLU A 184 -7.23 -9.39 10.43
N ARG A 185 -6.49 -8.28 10.59
CA ARG A 185 -6.56 -7.09 9.72
C ARG A 185 -6.43 -7.43 8.23
N LEU A 186 -5.43 -8.22 7.85
CA LEU A 186 -5.11 -8.51 6.45
C LEU A 186 -6.16 -9.44 5.82
N HIS A 187 -6.63 -10.43 6.58
CA HIS A 187 -7.76 -11.27 6.18
C HIS A 187 -9.02 -10.44 5.88
N LEU A 188 -9.41 -9.55 6.81
CA LEU A 188 -10.58 -8.70 6.63
C LEU A 188 -10.42 -7.70 5.47
N LEU A 189 -9.21 -7.15 5.26
CA LEU A 189 -8.92 -6.31 4.10
C LEU A 189 -9.12 -7.08 2.80
N ALA A 190 -8.55 -8.28 2.68
CA ALA A 190 -8.72 -9.12 1.50
C ALA A 190 -10.19 -9.42 1.19
N GLN A 191 -10.98 -9.70 2.22
CA GLN A 191 -12.40 -9.98 2.08
C GLN A 191 -13.18 -8.75 1.57
N ASN A 192 -12.95 -7.58 2.14
CA ASN A 192 -13.64 -6.35 1.72
C ASN A 192 -13.20 -5.88 0.32
N LEU A 193 -11.92 -6.02 -0.03
CA LEU A 193 -11.43 -5.72 -1.38
C LEU A 193 -12.05 -6.66 -2.43
N THR A 194 -12.21 -7.96 -2.08
CA THR A 194 -12.90 -8.94 -2.94
C THR A 194 -14.36 -8.58 -3.11
N ALA A 195 -15.07 -8.31 -2.00
CA ALA A 195 -16.48 -7.91 -2.04
C ALA A 195 -16.69 -6.63 -2.85
N SER A 196 -15.77 -5.67 -2.74
CA SER A 196 -15.80 -4.45 -3.53
C SER A 196 -15.60 -4.72 -5.01
N ALA A 197 -14.63 -5.57 -5.38
CA ALA A 197 -14.39 -5.95 -6.76
C ALA A 197 -15.61 -6.62 -7.39
N ASP A 198 -16.20 -7.61 -6.69
CA ASP A 198 -17.34 -8.38 -7.17
C ASP A 198 -18.59 -7.50 -7.33
N ALA A 199 -18.74 -6.47 -6.49
CA ALA A 199 -19.86 -5.54 -6.56
C ALA A 199 -19.84 -4.63 -7.80
N ILE A 200 -18.68 -4.35 -8.40
CA ILE A 200 -18.56 -3.54 -9.63
C ILE A 200 -18.17 -4.37 -10.86
N ASP A 201 -17.97 -5.67 -10.70
CA ASP A 201 -17.57 -6.54 -11.81
C ASP A 201 -18.69 -6.67 -12.84
N GLY A 202 -18.34 -6.53 -14.12
CA GLY A 202 -19.31 -6.47 -15.22
C GLY A 202 -20.27 -5.28 -15.18
N ILE A 203 -20.04 -4.27 -14.32
CA ILE A 203 -20.88 -3.07 -14.21
C ILE A 203 -20.19 -1.89 -14.90
N GLY A 204 -20.82 -1.39 -15.97
CA GLY A 204 -20.35 -0.22 -16.70
C GLY A 204 -18.89 -0.37 -17.19
N PRO A 205 -18.14 0.74 -17.30
CA PRO A 205 -16.75 0.72 -17.73
C PRO A 205 -15.75 0.40 -16.59
N TRP A 206 -16.21 -0.14 -15.45
CA TRP A 206 -15.40 -0.24 -14.22
C TRP A 206 -14.61 -1.53 -14.09
N ALA A 207 -14.58 -2.39 -15.12
CA ALA A 207 -13.82 -3.63 -15.12
C ALA A 207 -12.33 -3.43 -14.71
N PRO A 208 -11.60 -2.39 -15.14
CA PRO A 208 -10.23 -2.15 -14.68
C PRO A 208 -10.10 -1.94 -13.17
N LEU A 209 -11.12 -1.34 -12.53
CA LEU A 209 -11.16 -1.13 -11.08
C LEU A 209 -11.40 -2.45 -10.33
N ALA A 210 -12.27 -3.31 -10.85
CA ALA A 210 -12.48 -4.65 -10.29
C ALA A 210 -11.19 -5.50 -10.35
N VAL A 211 -10.47 -5.46 -11.48
CA VAL A 211 -9.17 -6.14 -11.64
C VAL A 211 -8.15 -5.61 -10.62
N ARG A 212 -8.04 -4.29 -10.46
CA ARG A 212 -7.18 -3.66 -9.45
C ARG A 212 -7.49 -4.16 -8.04
N LEU A 213 -8.76 -4.12 -7.63
CA LEU A 213 -9.20 -4.54 -6.30
C LEU A 213 -8.91 -6.02 -6.03
N ARG A 214 -9.04 -6.89 -7.04
CA ARG A 214 -8.64 -8.31 -6.93
C ARG A 214 -7.13 -8.48 -6.77
N GLY A 215 -6.33 -7.64 -7.44
CA GLY A 215 -4.88 -7.57 -7.23
C GLY A 215 -4.54 -7.24 -5.78
N LEU A 216 -5.14 -6.17 -5.24
CA LEU A 216 -4.98 -5.75 -3.85
C LEU A 216 -5.45 -6.82 -2.85
N ALA A 217 -6.59 -7.47 -3.11
CA ALA A 217 -7.08 -8.56 -2.27
C ALA A 217 -6.09 -9.73 -2.21
N ALA A 218 -5.47 -10.08 -3.34
CA ALA A 218 -4.44 -11.12 -3.39
C ALA A 218 -3.15 -10.69 -2.65
N GLN A 219 -2.73 -9.41 -2.74
CA GLN A 219 -1.62 -8.89 -1.92
C GLN A 219 -1.91 -8.97 -0.43
N ALA A 220 -3.14 -8.62 0.01
CA ALA A 220 -3.54 -8.76 1.40
C ALA A 220 -3.48 -10.20 1.90
N ARG A 221 -3.96 -11.17 1.10
CA ARG A 221 -3.84 -12.61 1.43
C ARG A 221 -2.38 -13.07 1.49
N ALA A 222 -1.53 -12.57 0.59
CA ALA A 222 -0.11 -12.87 0.60
C ALA A 222 0.57 -12.37 1.88
N ALA A 223 0.25 -11.14 2.30
CA ALA A 223 0.76 -10.57 3.54
C ALA A 223 0.24 -11.33 4.78
N ASP A 224 -1.03 -11.72 4.78
CA ASP A 224 -1.64 -12.54 5.84
C ASP A 224 -0.93 -13.90 5.96
N THR A 225 -0.70 -14.56 4.82
CA THR A 225 0.03 -15.84 4.73
C THR A 225 1.46 -15.69 5.22
N LEU A 226 2.14 -14.58 4.91
CA LEU A 226 3.49 -14.30 5.38
C LEU A 226 3.55 -14.16 6.90
N LEU A 227 2.63 -13.42 7.51
CA LEU A 227 2.57 -13.27 8.97
C LEU A 227 2.17 -14.56 9.68
N GLY A 228 1.28 -15.34 9.06
CA GLY A 228 0.87 -16.66 9.55
C GLY A 228 1.93 -17.75 9.46
N GLY A 229 3.12 -17.45 8.90
CA GLY A 229 4.19 -18.43 8.72
C GLY A 229 3.92 -19.44 7.60
N GLY A 230 3.10 -19.08 6.62
CA GLY A 230 2.84 -19.89 5.43
C GLY A 230 4.09 -20.08 4.58
N ARG A 231 4.06 -21.09 3.69
CA ARG A 231 5.24 -21.43 2.88
C ARG A 231 5.52 -20.34 1.84
N PRO A 232 6.79 -20.05 1.51
CA PRO A 232 7.15 -19.07 0.49
C PRO A 232 6.45 -19.29 -0.86
N ASP A 233 6.28 -20.54 -1.28
CA ASP A 233 5.59 -20.87 -2.53
C ASP A 233 4.11 -20.52 -2.50
N ASP A 234 3.44 -20.70 -1.36
CA ASP A 234 2.03 -20.32 -1.19
C ASP A 234 1.91 -18.79 -1.28
N ILE A 235 2.86 -18.05 -0.70
CA ILE A 235 2.89 -16.57 -0.78
C ILE A 235 3.13 -16.11 -2.22
N ARG A 236 4.05 -16.74 -2.97
CA ARG A 236 4.30 -16.42 -4.39
C ARG A 236 3.10 -16.69 -5.28
N SER A 237 2.40 -17.81 -5.04
CA SER A 237 1.19 -18.17 -5.78
C SER A 237 0.08 -17.11 -5.67
N LEU A 238 0.13 -16.27 -4.63
CA LEU A 238 -0.76 -15.12 -4.45
C LEU A 238 -0.16 -13.82 -5.03
N LEU A 239 1.15 -13.60 -4.87
CA LEU A 239 1.84 -12.40 -5.33
C LEU A 239 1.95 -12.29 -6.86
N ASP A 240 2.25 -13.38 -7.57
CA ASP A 240 2.44 -13.32 -9.03
C ASP A 240 1.13 -12.94 -9.74
N PRO A 241 -0.03 -13.55 -9.44
CA PRO A 241 -1.30 -13.10 -9.99
C PRO A 241 -1.70 -11.70 -9.52
N ALA A 242 -1.31 -11.29 -8.31
CA ALA A 242 -1.54 -9.93 -7.85
C ALA A 242 -0.79 -8.90 -8.70
N ALA A 243 0.50 -9.14 -8.97
CA ALA A 243 1.32 -8.28 -9.80
C ALA A 243 0.78 -8.22 -11.24
N ALA A 244 0.38 -9.36 -11.81
CA ALA A 244 -0.22 -9.41 -13.14
C ALA A 244 -1.52 -8.58 -13.21
N ARG A 245 -2.43 -8.73 -12.23
CA ARG A 245 -3.68 -7.95 -12.18
C ARG A 245 -3.43 -6.45 -12.00
N LEU A 246 -2.49 -6.05 -11.15
CA LEU A 246 -2.16 -4.63 -10.99
C LEU A 246 -1.56 -4.04 -12.27
N ALA A 247 -0.70 -4.78 -12.98
CA ALA A 247 -0.16 -4.36 -14.27
C ALA A 247 -1.25 -4.24 -15.35
N GLU A 248 -2.16 -5.22 -15.42
CA GLU A 248 -3.33 -5.21 -16.31
C GLU A 248 -4.22 -4.00 -16.03
N ALA A 249 -4.62 -3.82 -14.76
CA ALA A 249 -5.44 -2.69 -14.34
C ALA A 249 -4.75 -1.36 -14.65
N ARG A 250 -3.45 -1.24 -14.37
CA ARG A 250 -2.68 -0.03 -14.67
C ARG A 250 -2.71 0.32 -16.16
N ALA A 251 -2.50 -0.67 -17.04
CA ALA A 251 -2.55 -0.46 -18.49
C ALA A 251 -3.94 -0.03 -18.96
N ALA A 252 -4.99 -0.70 -18.46
CA ALA A 252 -6.37 -0.38 -18.81
C ALA A 252 -6.81 1.01 -18.28
N LEU A 253 -6.42 1.39 -17.06
CA LEU A 253 -6.70 2.71 -16.48
C LEU A 253 -5.96 3.82 -17.22
N ALA A 254 -4.73 3.57 -17.68
CA ALA A 254 -3.95 4.54 -18.46
C ALA A 254 -4.56 4.77 -19.86
N ALA A 255 -5.21 3.75 -20.43
CA ALA A 255 -5.91 3.86 -21.71
C ALA A 255 -7.30 4.52 -21.60
N ALA A 256 -7.86 4.62 -20.39
CA ALA A 256 -9.19 5.19 -20.12
C ALA A 256 -9.07 6.63 -19.57
N PRO A 257 -9.45 7.68 -20.33
CA PRO A 257 -9.31 9.08 -19.91
C PRO A 257 -9.96 9.40 -18.56
N GLU A 258 -11.09 8.77 -18.24
CA GLU A 258 -11.83 8.97 -17.00
C GLU A 258 -11.19 8.34 -15.76
N PHE A 259 -10.15 7.52 -15.91
CA PHE A 259 -9.45 6.85 -14.81
C PHE A 259 -7.94 7.12 -14.76
N GLY A 260 -7.39 7.85 -15.72
CA GLY A 260 -5.95 8.09 -15.82
C GLY A 260 -5.31 8.69 -14.56
N TYR A 261 -6.06 9.46 -13.76
CA TYR A 261 -5.59 10.02 -12.49
C TYR A 261 -5.32 8.97 -11.41
N MET A 262 -5.80 7.73 -11.56
CA MET A 262 -5.58 6.63 -10.61
C MET A 262 -4.28 5.86 -10.86
N VAL A 263 -3.61 6.06 -12.00
CA VAL A 263 -2.41 5.30 -12.39
C VAL A 263 -1.30 5.41 -11.35
N ALA A 264 -1.06 6.61 -10.82
CA ALA A 264 -0.03 6.82 -9.79
C ALA A 264 -0.32 6.08 -8.47
N ALA A 265 -1.61 5.86 -8.14
CA ALA A 265 -1.99 5.05 -7.00
C ALA A 265 -1.67 3.57 -7.23
N VAL A 266 -1.97 3.06 -8.44
CA VAL A 266 -1.63 1.67 -8.82
C VAL A 266 -0.12 1.42 -8.84
N ASP A 267 0.68 2.40 -9.28
CA ASP A 267 2.14 2.31 -9.25
C ASP A 267 2.69 2.15 -7.82
N GLN A 268 2.08 2.84 -6.85
CA GLN A 268 2.41 2.71 -5.43
C GLN A 268 1.97 1.34 -4.87
N GLU A 269 0.78 0.86 -5.23
CA GLU A 269 0.28 -0.47 -4.85
C GLU A 269 1.17 -1.61 -5.40
N ALA A 270 1.65 -1.45 -6.63
CA ALA A 270 2.62 -2.37 -7.23
C ALA A 270 3.97 -2.34 -6.50
N ALA A 271 4.44 -1.17 -6.06
CA ALA A 271 5.65 -1.05 -5.25
C ALA A 271 5.50 -1.77 -3.89
N ALA A 272 4.35 -1.66 -3.24
CA ALA A 272 4.04 -2.42 -2.03
C ALA A 272 4.11 -3.95 -2.27
N GLY A 273 3.62 -4.41 -3.42
CA GLY A 273 3.77 -5.82 -3.84
C GLY A 273 5.22 -6.27 -3.99
N ARG A 274 6.10 -5.42 -4.56
CA ARG A 274 7.53 -5.72 -4.71
C ARG A 274 8.28 -5.72 -3.37
N ILE A 275 7.89 -4.85 -2.44
CA ILE A 275 8.35 -4.89 -1.04
C ILE A 275 7.98 -6.24 -0.43
N LEU A 276 6.72 -6.66 -0.56
CA LEU A 276 6.25 -7.94 -0.03
C LEU A 276 6.99 -9.14 -0.65
N GLY A 277 7.26 -9.10 -1.96
CA GLY A 277 8.11 -10.11 -2.62
C GLY A 277 9.53 -10.18 -2.04
N SER A 278 10.12 -9.03 -1.72
CA SER A 278 11.44 -8.96 -1.05
C SER A 278 11.39 -9.52 0.37
N MET A 279 10.31 -9.26 1.11
CA MET A 279 10.06 -9.84 2.42
C MET A 279 9.93 -11.37 2.35
N THR A 280 9.20 -11.90 1.37
CA THR A 280 9.08 -13.35 1.12
C THR A 280 10.44 -13.98 0.81
N ALA A 281 11.28 -13.33 0.00
CA ALA A 281 12.63 -13.81 -0.30
C ALA A 281 13.51 -13.87 0.95
N ILE A 282 13.37 -12.90 1.87
CA ILE A 282 14.07 -12.91 3.17
C ILE A 282 13.62 -14.11 4.02
N VAL A 283 12.31 -14.36 4.11
CA VAL A 283 11.76 -15.50 4.87
C VAL A 283 12.25 -16.83 4.30
N GLU A 284 12.20 -16.99 2.97
CA GLU A 284 12.64 -18.22 2.29
C GLU A 284 14.13 -18.51 2.52
N ARG A 285 14.99 -17.50 2.30
CA ARG A 285 16.44 -17.76 2.16
C ARG A 285 17.22 -17.61 3.44
N SER A 286 16.65 -17.01 4.48
CA SER A 286 17.40 -16.65 5.69
C SER A 286 16.86 -17.24 6.99
N ALA A 287 16.11 -18.35 6.90
CA ALA A 287 15.57 -19.06 8.07
C ALA A 287 16.67 -19.48 9.09
N SER A 288 17.87 -19.81 8.61
CA SER A 288 19.03 -20.20 9.42
C SER A 288 19.85 -19.02 9.96
N VAL A 289 19.57 -17.79 9.53
CA VAL A 289 20.38 -16.60 9.88
C VAL A 289 19.72 -15.86 11.05
N PRO A 290 20.37 -15.69 12.21
CA PRO A 290 19.83 -14.90 13.30
C PRO A 290 19.85 -13.39 12.98
N PRO A 291 18.88 -12.59 13.48
CA PRO A 291 17.63 -13.02 14.12
C PRO A 291 16.67 -13.66 13.11
N HIS A 292 15.64 -14.36 13.61
CA HIS A 292 14.60 -14.99 12.79
C HIS A 292 14.05 -14.00 11.72
N PRO A 293 13.81 -14.44 10.47
CA PRO A 293 13.42 -13.55 9.37
C PRO A 293 12.28 -12.59 9.69
N LEU A 294 11.18 -13.07 10.30
CA LEU A 294 10.06 -12.20 10.66
C LEU A 294 10.44 -11.11 11.69
N ALA A 295 11.30 -11.45 12.66
CA ALA A 295 11.80 -10.49 13.63
C ALA A 295 12.75 -9.47 12.98
N PHE A 296 13.56 -9.90 12.00
CA PHE A 296 14.36 -8.99 11.19
C PHE A 296 13.48 -8.01 10.40
N LEU A 297 12.46 -8.50 9.71
CA LEU A 297 11.53 -7.68 8.92
C LEU A 297 10.80 -6.65 9.79
N GLN A 298 10.24 -7.09 10.93
CA GLN A 298 9.55 -6.20 11.87
C GLN A 298 10.48 -5.11 12.41
N ARG A 299 11.74 -5.45 12.74
CA ARG A 299 12.73 -4.47 13.20
C ARG A 299 13.10 -3.48 12.11
N LEU A 300 13.33 -3.96 10.88
CA LEU A 300 13.68 -3.09 9.76
C LEU A 300 12.55 -2.09 9.48
N GLU A 301 11.30 -2.54 9.41
CA GLU A 301 10.16 -1.64 9.22
C GLU A 301 10.02 -0.64 10.37
N GLY A 302 10.15 -1.11 11.62
CA GLY A 302 10.10 -0.23 12.80
C GLY A 302 11.21 0.83 12.83
N ILE A 303 12.41 0.52 12.32
CA ILE A 303 13.49 1.50 12.17
C ILE A 303 13.10 2.57 11.15
N LEU A 304 12.58 2.17 9.99
CA LEU A 304 12.18 3.09 8.92
C LEU A 304 11.01 4.00 9.34
N ASP A 305 10.02 3.44 10.05
CA ASP A 305 8.93 4.22 10.65
C ASP A 305 9.45 5.19 11.73
N GLY A 306 10.43 4.75 12.52
CA GLY A 306 11.12 5.59 13.49
C GLY A 306 11.86 6.77 12.87
N PHE A 307 12.42 6.63 11.65
CA PHE A 307 13.02 7.76 10.95
C PHE A 307 11.99 8.78 10.48
N ALA A 308 10.82 8.34 10.03
CA ALA A 308 9.75 9.25 9.61
C ALA A 308 9.32 10.19 10.76
N SER A 309 9.30 9.70 12.00
CA SER A 309 8.89 10.49 13.18
C SER A 309 9.99 11.35 13.80
N ARG A 310 11.27 10.96 13.66
CA ARG A 310 12.41 11.63 14.34
C ARG A 310 13.25 12.51 13.43
N SER A 311 13.10 12.42 12.12
CA SER A 311 13.95 13.17 11.19
C SER A 311 13.57 14.66 11.14
N PRO A 312 14.53 15.54 10.82
CA PRO A 312 14.26 16.96 10.59
C PRO A 312 13.17 17.18 9.53
N ALA A 313 12.52 18.36 9.59
CA ALA A 313 11.51 18.76 8.61
C ALA A 313 12.05 18.63 7.18
N GLY A 314 11.28 17.98 6.29
CA GLY A 314 11.66 17.67 4.91
C GLY A 314 12.02 16.20 4.65
N TRP A 315 12.46 15.45 5.66
CA TRP A 315 12.85 14.05 5.50
C TRP A 315 11.74 13.04 5.76
N GLY A 316 10.72 13.40 6.55
CA GLY A 316 9.62 12.48 6.91
C GLY A 316 8.94 11.86 5.69
N GLY A 317 8.68 12.67 4.65
CA GLY A 317 8.09 12.19 3.39
C GLY A 317 8.98 11.21 2.63
N ALA A 318 10.30 11.38 2.68
CA ALA A 318 11.27 10.47 2.04
C ALA A 318 11.23 9.08 2.70
N TRP A 319 11.24 9.00 4.03
CA TRP A 319 11.15 7.72 4.78
C TRP A 319 9.81 6.99 4.60
N MET A 320 8.76 7.75 4.29
CA MET A 320 7.44 7.21 3.97
C MET A 320 7.30 6.85 2.49
N SER A 321 8.28 7.15 1.64
CA SER A 321 8.26 6.80 0.22
C SER A 321 8.37 5.29 0.03
N LEU A 322 7.44 4.72 -0.76
CA LEU A 322 7.50 3.30 -1.11
C LEU A 322 8.68 2.96 -1.98
N ARG A 323 9.15 3.88 -2.84
CA ARG A 323 10.34 3.67 -3.65
C ARG A 323 11.58 3.44 -2.77
N MET A 324 11.75 4.25 -1.73
CA MET A 324 12.85 4.10 -0.79
C MET A 324 12.76 2.76 -0.05
N ARG A 325 11.56 2.41 0.45
CA ARG A 325 11.33 1.12 1.11
C ARG A 325 11.61 -0.06 0.19
N GLU A 326 11.14 0.00 -1.05
CA GLU A 326 11.36 -1.02 -2.07
C GLU A 326 12.86 -1.31 -2.25
N GLU A 327 13.67 -0.27 -2.47
CA GLU A 327 15.11 -0.45 -2.62
C GLU A 327 15.76 -1.02 -1.34
N ILE A 328 15.41 -0.50 -0.17
CA ILE A 328 15.93 -0.98 1.11
C ILE A 328 15.61 -2.46 1.34
N PHE A 329 14.36 -2.88 1.14
CA PHE A 329 13.95 -4.28 1.30
C PHE A 329 14.58 -5.19 0.25
N ALA A 330 14.71 -4.73 -1.00
CA ALA A 330 15.40 -5.50 -2.06
C ALA A 330 16.88 -5.73 -1.71
N ARG A 331 17.58 -4.70 -1.23
CA ARG A 331 18.98 -4.82 -0.80
C ARG A 331 19.11 -5.68 0.46
N ALA A 332 18.19 -5.55 1.41
CA ALA A 332 18.15 -6.40 2.59
C ALA A 332 17.92 -7.88 2.22
N ALA A 333 17.12 -8.17 1.19
CA ALA A 333 16.93 -9.53 0.69
C ALA A 333 18.23 -10.12 0.12
N VAL A 334 18.97 -9.35 -0.68
CA VAL A 334 20.29 -9.77 -1.19
C VAL A 334 21.26 -10.03 -0.03
N LEU A 335 21.33 -9.12 0.94
CA LEU A 335 22.21 -9.26 2.11
C LEU A 335 21.88 -10.54 2.91
N ARG A 336 20.60 -10.74 3.25
CA ARG A 336 20.13 -11.89 4.02
C ARG A 336 20.37 -13.21 3.28
N SER A 337 20.20 -13.22 1.97
CA SER A 337 20.55 -14.35 1.11
C SER A 337 22.04 -14.68 1.22
N ALA A 338 22.93 -13.68 1.10
CA ALA A 338 24.37 -13.89 1.19
C ALA A 338 24.82 -14.33 2.60
N GLN A 339 24.21 -13.81 3.67
CA GLN A 339 24.46 -14.25 5.06
C GLN A 339 24.08 -15.72 5.29
N ALA A 340 23.07 -16.21 4.57
CA ALA A 340 22.65 -17.60 4.60
C ALA A 340 23.54 -18.52 3.72
N GLY A 341 24.52 -17.95 3.02
CA GLY A 341 25.38 -18.67 2.07
C GLY A 341 24.80 -18.77 0.65
N TYR A 342 23.66 -18.12 0.38
CA TYR A 342 23.06 -18.06 -0.94
C TYR A 342 23.43 -16.74 -1.64
N GLY A 343 24.50 -16.78 -2.45
CA GLY A 343 24.97 -15.63 -3.23
C GLY A 343 26.15 -14.90 -2.61
N THR A 344 26.54 -13.79 -3.22
CA THR A 344 27.73 -13.01 -2.87
C THR A 344 27.38 -11.54 -2.69
N VAL A 345 28.20 -10.83 -1.91
CA VAL A 345 28.19 -9.38 -1.84
C VAL A 345 29.60 -8.86 -2.08
N ARG A 346 29.69 -7.63 -2.58
CA ARG A 346 30.96 -6.93 -2.71
C ARG A 346 31.39 -6.42 -1.34
N ALA A 347 32.50 -6.94 -0.84
CA ALA A 347 33.07 -6.56 0.44
C ALA A 347 34.56 -6.24 0.29
N VAL A 348 35.07 -5.31 1.09
CA VAL A 348 36.51 -5.18 1.31
C VAL A 348 36.92 -6.34 2.22
N ALA A 349 37.99 -7.06 1.86
CA ALA A 349 38.45 -8.30 2.50
C ALA A 349 38.27 -8.33 4.04
N PRO A 350 37.70 -9.41 4.62
CA PRO A 350 37.69 -9.60 6.05
C PRO A 350 38.83 -10.53 6.49
N THR A 351 39.57 -10.13 7.51
CA THR A 351 39.98 -11.07 8.55
C THR A 351 39.57 -10.51 9.90
N GLY A 352 38.49 -11.05 10.46
CA GLY A 352 38.13 -10.89 11.89
C GLY A 352 37.21 -9.73 12.26
N ALA A 353 36.66 -8.95 11.32
CA ALA A 353 35.71 -7.89 11.67
C ALA A 353 34.37 -8.49 12.18
N PRO A 354 33.88 -8.10 13.37
CA PRO A 354 32.69 -8.70 13.97
C PRO A 354 31.37 -8.26 13.30
N LEU A 355 31.38 -7.21 12.49
CA LEU A 355 30.20 -6.61 11.86
C LEU A 355 30.55 -5.95 10.53
N LEU A 356 29.79 -6.27 9.48
CA LEU A 356 29.84 -5.57 8.20
C LEU A 356 28.89 -4.37 8.19
N VAL A 357 29.40 -3.23 7.71
CA VAL A 357 28.64 -1.99 7.56
C VAL A 357 28.46 -1.69 6.07
N PRO A 358 27.21 -1.53 5.58
CA PRO A 358 26.97 -1.19 4.19
C PRO A 358 27.37 0.26 3.91
N CYS A 359 28.04 0.49 2.78
CA CYS A 359 28.43 1.83 2.33
C CYS A 359 28.05 2.04 0.86
N TRP A 360 27.63 3.27 0.54
CA TRP A 360 27.53 3.77 -0.82
C TRP A 360 28.89 4.26 -1.29
N VAL A 361 29.24 3.93 -2.53
CA VAL A 361 30.40 4.51 -3.22
C VAL A 361 29.89 5.68 -4.05
N VAL A 362 30.32 6.89 -3.71
CA VAL A 362 29.92 8.12 -4.38
C VAL A 362 31.11 8.68 -5.14
N GLU A 363 30.94 9.00 -6.42
CA GLU A 363 31.95 9.71 -7.21
C GLU A 363 31.60 11.19 -7.23
N LEU A 364 32.46 12.01 -6.62
CA LEU A 364 32.34 13.46 -6.59
C LEU A 364 33.35 14.06 -7.58
N PRO A 365 32.91 14.58 -8.73
CA PRO A 365 33.78 15.36 -9.58
C PRO A 365 34.01 16.74 -8.97
N TYR A 366 35.26 17.16 -8.83
CA TYR A 366 35.59 18.56 -8.54
C TYR A 366 36.63 19.08 -9.51
N THR A 367 36.60 20.39 -9.74
CA THR A 367 37.59 21.07 -10.57
C THR A 367 38.40 21.99 -9.68
N PHE A 368 39.72 21.93 -9.80
CA PHE A 368 40.58 22.96 -9.21
C PHE A 368 41.36 23.69 -10.30
N GLU A 369 41.52 25.00 -10.10
CA GLU A 369 42.35 25.84 -10.95
C GLU A 369 43.79 25.76 -10.45
N THR A 370 44.71 25.27 -11.29
CA THR A 370 46.15 25.36 -11.01
C THR A 370 46.81 26.37 -11.93
N GLY A 371 47.65 27.24 -11.35
CA GLY A 371 48.48 28.22 -12.07
C GLY A 371 48.48 29.62 -11.44
N LEU A 372 49.58 30.35 -11.56
CA LEU A 372 49.62 31.80 -11.30
C LEU A 372 48.84 32.54 -12.40
N LEU A 373 48.20 33.65 -12.00
CA LEU A 373 47.30 34.61 -12.66
C LEU A 373 47.12 34.65 -14.21
N TRP A 374 48.01 34.09 -15.03
CA TRP A 374 48.00 34.15 -16.50
C TRP A 374 47.99 32.79 -17.21
N GLY A 375 48.00 31.66 -16.46
CA GLY A 375 48.09 30.31 -17.04
C GLY A 375 47.18 29.27 -16.38
N LYS A 376 46.06 29.70 -15.78
CA LYS A 376 45.14 28.80 -15.07
C LYS A 376 44.53 27.76 -16.02
N ARG A 377 44.77 26.48 -15.75
CA ARG A 377 44.05 25.38 -16.39
C ARG A 377 43.20 24.69 -15.34
N GLY A 378 41.90 24.58 -15.59
CA GLY A 378 41.00 23.76 -14.79
C GLY A 378 41.27 22.29 -15.08
N LYS A 379 41.48 21.50 -14.03
CA LYS A 379 41.56 20.04 -14.14
C LYS A 379 40.43 19.45 -13.32
N GLU A 380 39.57 18.69 -13.99
CA GLU A 380 38.56 17.88 -13.34
C GLU A 380 39.23 16.64 -12.73
N VAL A 381 38.93 16.37 -11.46
CA VAL A 381 39.38 15.19 -10.74
C VAL A 381 38.17 14.52 -10.12
N PRO A 382 37.86 13.27 -10.52
CA PRO A 382 36.84 12.48 -9.85
C PRO A 382 37.42 11.93 -8.54
N GLU A 383 36.69 12.09 -7.45
CA GLU A 383 37.05 11.54 -6.15
C GLU A 383 35.98 10.58 -5.64
N ARG A 384 36.42 9.39 -5.22
CA ARG A 384 35.55 8.37 -4.65
C ARG A 384 35.44 8.57 -3.15
N LEU A 385 34.21 8.58 -2.65
CA LEU A 385 33.85 8.74 -1.26
C LEU A 385 33.03 7.53 -0.79
N LEU A 386 33.19 7.14 0.48
CA LEU A 386 32.29 6.19 1.13
C LEU A 386 31.30 6.94 2.02
N VAL A 387 30.01 6.64 1.83
CA VAL A 387 28.93 7.12 2.68
C VAL A 387 28.29 5.91 3.34
N PRO A 388 28.32 5.76 4.69
CA PRO A 388 27.67 4.64 5.35
C PRO A 388 26.18 4.65 5.03
N ALA A 389 25.64 3.54 4.51
CA ALA A 389 24.22 3.45 4.17
C ALA A 389 23.31 3.47 5.42
N THR A 390 23.91 3.48 6.61
CA THR A 390 23.26 3.66 7.91
C THR A 390 23.29 5.10 8.42
N PHE A 391 23.81 6.08 7.66
CA PHE A 391 23.88 7.49 8.08
C PHE A 391 22.59 8.06 8.71
N PRO A 392 21.35 7.65 8.31
CA PRO A 392 20.13 8.18 8.91
C PRO A 392 19.94 7.83 10.39
N THR A 393 20.72 6.89 10.93
CA THR A 393 20.71 6.59 12.38
C THR A 393 21.24 7.73 13.23
N ASP A 394 22.06 8.62 12.65
CA ASP A 394 22.47 9.86 13.31
C ASP A 394 21.67 11.04 12.74
N PRO A 395 20.70 11.61 13.50
CA PRO A 395 19.91 12.76 13.07
C PRO A 395 20.77 13.98 12.70
N SER A 396 22.00 14.07 13.22
CA SER A 396 22.92 15.16 12.92
C SER A 396 23.41 15.17 11.48
N THR A 397 23.28 14.04 10.77
CA THR A 397 23.60 13.92 9.33
C THR A 397 22.50 14.48 8.42
N LEU A 398 21.26 14.60 8.92
CA LEU A 398 20.07 14.99 8.15
C LEU A 398 19.79 16.50 8.21
N GLY A 399 20.50 17.25 9.07
CA GLY A 399 20.33 18.69 9.24
C GLY A 399 21.22 19.54 8.31
N PRO A 400 21.07 20.88 8.32
CA PRO A 400 21.95 21.79 7.61
C PRO A 400 23.42 21.56 7.98
N GLY A 401 24.27 21.30 6.98
CA GLY A 401 25.69 20.98 7.20
C GLY A 401 25.98 19.55 7.70
N GLY A 402 24.96 18.68 7.81
CA GLY A 402 25.10 17.30 8.23
C GLY A 402 25.71 16.36 7.17
N ALA A 403 25.62 16.72 5.89
CA ALA A 403 26.14 15.91 4.79
C ALA A 403 27.65 15.62 4.94
N SER A 404 28.44 16.59 5.41
CA SER A 404 29.88 16.41 5.65
C SER A 404 30.18 15.42 6.78
N ARG A 405 29.21 15.14 7.67
CA ARG A 405 29.34 14.16 8.75
C ARG A 405 29.03 12.74 8.30
N ALA A 406 28.27 12.59 7.22
CA ALA A 406 27.93 11.29 6.64
C ALA A 406 28.99 10.79 5.64
N ILE A 407 29.90 11.66 5.19
CA ILE A 407 30.93 11.34 4.22
C ILE A 407 32.22 10.96 4.96
N THR A 408 32.90 9.91 4.52
CA THR A 408 34.27 9.64 4.95
C THR A 408 35.17 10.81 4.57
N ASP A 409 35.68 11.52 5.58
CA ASP A 409 36.47 12.73 5.37
C ASP A 409 37.89 12.40 4.89
N VAL A 410 38.08 12.47 3.56
CA VAL A 410 39.39 12.29 2.91
C VAL A 410 40.28 13.54 3.05
N PHE A 411 39.75 14.64 3.59
CA PHE A 411 40.45 15.91 3.83
C PHE A 411 40.92 16.08 5.30
N ARG A 412 40.32 15.38 6.28
CA ARG A 412 40.67 15.46 7.72
C ARG A 412 41.45 14.28 8.29
N ALA A 413 41.83 13.26 7.50
CA ALA A 413 42.66 12.17 8.00
C ALA A 413 43.97 12.73 8.62
N GLY A 414 44.04 12.72 9.96
CA GLY A 414 45.12 13.33 10.73
C GLY A 414 46.43 12.57 10.57
N GLY A 415 47.25 13.02 9.62
CA GLY A 415 48.68 12.71 9.53
C GLY A 415 49.51 13.94 9.95
N PRO A 416 50.78 13.77 10.39
CA PRO A 416 51.59 14.84 10.96
C PRO A 416 51.80 15.97 9.94
N SER A 417 51.93 17.20 10.46
CA SER A 417 52.10 18.47 9.73
C SER A 417 52.78 18.37 8.36
N PRO A 418 52.33 19.13 7.35
CA PRO A 418 52.87 19.06 6.00
C PRO A 418 54.38 19.31 6.02
N ALA A 419 55.16 18.28 5.68
CA ALA A 419 56.58 18.43 5.44
C ALA A 419 56.79 19.40 4.26
N ILE A 420 57.89 20.17 4.31
CA ILE A 420 58.29 21.25 3.39
C ILE A 420 58.18 20.85 1.89
N GLY A 421 58.20 19.56 1.56
CA GLY A 421 57.97 19.04 0.20
C GLY A 421 56.55 19.23 -0.36
N GLN A 422 55.49 19.24 0.47
CA GLN A 422 54.11 19.47 0.00
C GLN A 422 53.84 20.93 -0.38
N LEU A 423 54.47 21.88 0.32
CA LEU A 423 54.41 23.31 -0.05
C LEU A 423 55.04 23.57 -1.42
N TYR A 424 56.14 22.87 -1.74
CA TYR A 424 56.81 22.99 -3.04
C TYR A 424 55.99 22.38 -4.18
N GLY A 425 55.20 21.34 -3.91
CA GLY A 425 54.23 20.75 -4.86
C GLY A 425 53.08 21.71 -5.22
N ARG A 426 52.58 22.47 -4.23
CA ARG A 426 51.55 23.51 -4.41
C ARG A 426 52.03 24.68 -5.27
N ILE A 427 53.27 25.13 -5.05
CA ILE A 427 53.84 26.28 -5.76
C ILE A 427 54.27 25.90 -7.19
N SER A 428 54.68 24.65 -7.42
CA SER A 428 55.15 24.18 -8.74
C SER A 428 54.05 23.65 -9.67
N GLY A 429 52.78 23.67 -9.27
CA GLY A 429 51.65 23.19 -10.10
C GLY A 429 51.69 21.68 -10.38
N ARG A 430 52.40 20.91 -9.57
CA ARG A 430 52.56 19.44 -9.73
C ARG A 430 51.56 18.61 -8.91
N GLU A 431 50.74 19.24 -8.07
CA GLU A 431 49.67 18.55 -7.35
C GLU A 431 48.61 17.99 -8.33
N ARG A 432 48.38 16.68 -8.27
CA ARG A 432 47.37 15.98 -9.08
C ARG A 432 46.07 15.70 -8.31
N THR A 433 46.08 15.77 -6.98
CA THR A 433 44.95 15.57 -6.06
C THR A 433 45.17 16.38 -4.78
N ILE A 434 44.10 16.90 -4.17
CA ILE A 434 44.15 17.66 -2.89
C ILE A 434 44.06 16.70 -1.68
N THR A 435 43.71 15.44 -1.92
CA THR A 435 43.31 14.48 -0.88
C THR A 435 44.22 13.27 -0.78
N HIS A 436 44.16 12.62 0.38
CA HIS A 436 44.73 11.28 0.61
C HIS A 436 43.88 10.16 -0.05
N SER A 437 43.06 10.47 -1.06
CA SER A 437 42.11 9.56 -1.74
C SER A 437 42.74 8.34 -2.40
N GLY A 438 44.04 8.35 -2.65
CA GLY A 438 44.75 7.20 -3.22
C GLY A 438 44.59 5.91 -2.41
N THR A 439 44.50 6.01 -1.08
CA THR A 439 44.28 4.84 -0.21
C THR A 439 42.84 4.32 -0.26
N LEU A 440 41.85 5.21 -0.37
CA LEU A 440 40.44 4.83 -0.51
C LEU A 440 40.15 4.24 -1.89
N GLY A 441 40.76 4.79 -2.95
CA GLY A 441 40.74 4.20 -4.29
C GLY A 441 41.29 2.77 -4.30
N GLN A 442 42.47 2.56 -3.69
CA GLN A 442 43.06 1.22 -3.54
C GLN A 442 42.19 0.27 -2.70
N LEU A 443 41.56 0.77 -1.63
CA LEU A 443 40.62 -0.01 -0.81
C LEU A 443 39.41 -0.46 -1.62
N LEU A 444 38.83 0.45 -2.42
CA LEU A 444 37.71 0.16 -3.30
C LEU A 444 38.11 -0.80 -4.42
N ASP A 445 39.31 -0.67 -4.97
CA ASP A 445 39.84 -1.59 -5.98
C ASP A 445 40.16 -2.97 -5.38
N SER A 446 40.41 -3.06 -4.06
CA SER A 446 40.61 -4.32 -3.32
C SER A 446 39.31 -5.02 -2.91
N THR A 447 38.15 -4.42 -3.18
CA THR A 447 36.87 -5.08 -2.92
C THR A 447 36.68 -6.27 -3.86
N ALA A 448 36.20 -7.38 -3.32
CA ALA A 448 35.90 -8.58 -4.08
C ALA A 448 34.47 -9.03 -3.79
N GLU A 449 33.87 -9.71 -4.77
CA GLU A 449 32.64 -10.47 -4.50
C GLU A 449 32.99 -11.70 -3.67
N GLY A 450 32.32 -11.84 -2.53
CA GLY A 450 32.56 -12.93 -1.61
C GLY A 450 31.31 -13.36 -0.87
N SER A 451 31.37 -14.57 -0.33
CA SER A 451 30.37 -15.04 0.62
C SER A 451 30.59 -14.39 1.98
N ILE A 452 29.49 -13.96 2.61
CA ILE A 452 29.47 -13.45 3.98
C ILE A 452 28.71 -14.41 4.90
N ALA A 453 28.70 -15.71 4.55
CA ALA A 453 27.97 -16.73 5.29
C ALA A 453 28.31 -16.70 6.78
N GLY A 454 27.28 -16.60 7.63
CA GLY A 454 27.42 -16.53 9.09
C GLY A 454 28.01 -15.22 9.64
N GLN A 455 28.36 -14.25 8.80
CA GLN A 455 28.85 -12.95 9.26
C GLN A 455 27.69 -12.01 9.60
N ALA A 456 27.83 -11.27 10.70
CA ALA A 456 26.89 -10.23 11.06
C ALA A 456 27.04 -9.03 10.12
N ALA A 457 25.92 -8.49 9.65
CA ALA A 457 25.90 -7.33 8.76
C ALA A 457 24.68 -6.45 9.07
N LEU A 458 24.87 -5.14 9.00
CA LEU A 458 23.75 -4.19 9.07
C LEU A 458 23.06 -4.12 7.69
N PRO A 459 21.71 -4.07 7.63
CA PRO A 459 21.03 -3.73 6.39
C PRO A 459 21.27 -2.27 6.02
N PRO A 460 21.28 -1.91 4.72
CA PRO A 460 21.25 -0.51 4.32
C PRO A 460 19.94 0.13 4.80
N LEU A 461 20.03 1.38 5.27
CA LEU A 461 18.91 2.16 5.82
C LEU A 461 18.62 3.43 5.01
N SER A 462 19.29 3.57 3.87
CA SER A 462 19.17 4.65 2.91
C SER A 462 19.23 4.05 1.51
N THR A 463 19.11 4.89 0.48
CA THR A 463 19.23 4.50 -0.93
C THR A 463 20.45 5.12 -1.57
N GLY A 464 20.95 4.50 -2.64
CA GLY A 464 22.09 5.00 -3.40
C GLY A 464 21.70 5.91 -4.57
N SER A 465 20.40 6.14 -4.79
CA SER A 465 19.86 6.96 -5.89
C SER A 465 19.51 8.40 -5.50
#